data_AF-I4A696-F1
#
_entry.id   AF-I4A696-F1
#
_cell.length_a   1.000
_cell.length_b   1.000
_cell.length_c   1.000
_cell.angle_alpha   90.00
_cell.angle_beta   90.00
_cell.angle_gamma   90.00
#
_symmetry.space_group_name_H-M   'P 1'
#
loop_
_entity.id
_entity.type
_entity.pdbx_description
1 polymer ?
#
loop_
_entity_poly.entity_id
_entity_poly.type
_entity_poly.pdbx_seq_one_letter_code
_entity_poly.pdbx_strand_id
1 'polypeptide(L)'
;MAIYNISYDLTAPGRNYDDLIAEIKNLGDWAYPLKSTWLVESNLTSVQVRDKLLETMDSNDKLLVMMCADDAAWCNLPDEVSDWIKEKL
;
A
#
# COMPACT_ATOMS: atom_id res chain seq x y z
N MET A 1 13.59 1.99 8.28
CA MET A 1 12.38 1.56 7.56
C MET A 1 11.96 2.69 6.65
N ALA A 2 11.26 2.39 5.55
CA ALA A 2 10.75 3.40 4.63
C ALA A 2 9.23 3.23 4.49
N ILE A 3 8.53 4.35 4.22
CA ILE A 3 7.11 4.33 3.94
C ILE A 3 6.90 4.16 2.44
N TYR A 4 6.00 3.26 2.05
CA TYR A 4 5.64 3.01 0.67
C TYR A 4 4.16 3.35 0.43
N ASN A 5 3.91 4.15 -0.60
CA ASN A 5 2.59 4.24 -1.23
C ASN A 5 2.41 3.05 -2.16
N ILE A 6 1.42 2.22 -1.85
CA ILE A 6 1.01 1.06 -2.63
C ILE A 6 -0.36 1.36 -3.20
N SER A 7 -0.47 1.45 -4.52
CA SER A 7 -1.74 1.69 -5.22
C SER A 7 -1.98 0.62 -6.27
N TYR A 8 -3.24 0.17 -6.42
CA TYR A 8 -3.57 -0.92 -7.33
C TYR A 8 -4.91 -0.75 -8.05
N ASP A 9 -5.06 -1.41 -9.20
CA ASP A 9 -6.33 -1.64 -9.87
C ASP A 9 -6.51 -3.14 -10.08
N LEU A 10 -7.57 -3.71 -9.48
CA LEU A 10 -7.93 -5.12 -9.68
C LEU A 10 -9.02 -5.29 -10.74
N THR A 11 -8.75 -6.15 -11.72
CA THR A 11 -9.58 -6.36 -12.90
C THR A 11 -10.44 -7.63 -12.75
N ALA A 12 -11.64 -7.63 -13.33
CA ALA A 12 -12.49 -8.82 -13.38
C ALA A 12 -12.25 -9.62 -14.69
N PRO A 13 -12.47 -10.95 -14.70
CA PRO A 13 -12.74 -11.82 -13.54
C PRO A 13 -11.46 -12.05 -12.72
N GLY A 14 -11.57 -12.37 -11.42
CA GLY A 14 -10.42 -12.77 -10.61
C GLY A 14 -10.09 -11.88 -9.42
N ARG A 15 -10.49 -10.59 -9.44
CA ARG A 15 -10.49 -9.60 -8.35
C ARG A 15 -10.46 -10.18 -6.92
N ASN A 16 -9.27 -10.55 -6.45
CA ASN A 16 -9.05 -11.15 -5.15
C ASN A 16 -8.47 -10.11 -4.20
N TYR A 17 -9.36 -9.34 -3.57
CA TYR A 17 -8.94 -8.33 -2.62
C TYR A 17 -8.40 -8.94 -1.32
N ASP A 18 -8.93 -10.08 -0.89
CA ASP A 18 -8.65 -10.61 0.44
C ASP A 18 -7.19 -11.05 0.57
N ASP A 19 -6.67 -11.77 -0.44
CA ASP A 19 -5.27 -12.22 -0.45
C ASP A 19 -4.29 -11.04 -0.58
N LEU A 20 -4.57 -10.09 -1.49
CA LEU A 20 -3.74 -8.90 -1.64
C LEU A 20 -3.73 -8.04 -0.37
N ILE A 21 -4.90 -7.82 0.24
CA ILE A 21 -5.02 -7.03 1.47
C ILE A 21 -4.29 -7.73 2.62
N ALA A 22 -4.41 -9.05 2.74
CA ALA A 22 -3.66 -9.81 3.75
C ALA A 22 -2.15 -9.64 3.55
N GLU A 23 -1.68 -9.74 2.30
CA GLU A 23 -0.26 -9.62 2.00
C GLU A 23 0.27 -8.20 2.24
N ILE A 24 -0.49 -7.15 1.91
CA ILE A 24 -0.15 -5.76 2.24
C ILE A 24 0.04 -5.59 3.75
N LYS A 25 -0.87 -6.13 4.57
CA LYS A 25 -0.79 -6.04 6.03
C LYS A 25 0.39 -6.82 6.62
N ASN A 26 0.86 -7.85 5.92
CA ASN A 26 2.02 -8.64 6.33
C ASN A 26 3.37 -7.96 6.04
N LEU A 27 3.38 -6.87 5.27
CA LEU A 27 4.62 -6.14 4.93
C LEU A 27 5.19 -5.31 6.10
N GLY A 28 4.35 -4.93 7.06
CA GLY A 28 4.71 -4.11 8.21
C GLY A 28 3.54 -3.31 8.76
N ASP A 29 3.82 -2.22 9.48
CA ASP A 29 2.80 -1.30 9.96
C ASP A 29 2.20 -0.49 8.79
N TRP A 30 0.92 -0.14 8.84
CA TRP A 30 0.21 0.37 7.67
C TRP A 30 -0.92 1.34 8.00
N ALA A 31 -1.28 2.16 7.02
CA ALA A 31 -2.50 2.95 6.99
C ALA A 31 -3.24 2.78 5.66
N TYR A 32 -4.56 2.89 5.69
CA TYR A 32 -5.43 2.70 4.52
C TYR A 32 -6.17 4.00 4.18
N PRO A 33 -5.50 4.96 3.48
CA PRO A 33 -6.07 6.28 3.23
C PRO A 33 -7.19 6.29 2.18
N LEU A 34 -7.14 5.43 1.15
CA LEU A 34 -8.09 5.43 0.03
C LEU A 34 -8.41 4.00 -0.40
N LYS A 35 -9.53 3.82 -1.11
CA LYS A 35 -10.07 2.49 -1.50
C LYS A 35 -9.05 1.53 -2.16
N SER A 36 -8.10 2.07 -2.90
CA SER A 36 -7.07 1.27 -3.58
C SER A 36 -5.67 1.81 -3.32
N THR A 37 -5.45 2.46 -2.17
CA THR A 37 -4.15 3.01 -1.79
C THR A 37 -3.85 2.69 -0.34
N TRP A 38 -2.64 2.22 -0.09
CA TRP A 38 -2.10 1.89 1.22
C TRP A 38 -0.80 2.65 1.43
N LEU A 39 -0.55 3.03 2.67
CA LEU A 39 0.77 3.46 3.14
C LEU A 39 1.31 2.36 4.05
N VAL A 40 2.54 1.93 3.81
CA VAL A 40 3.12 0.80 4.55
C VAL A 40 4.55 1.10 4.93
N GLU A 41 4.86 0.99 6.22
CA GLU A 41 6.22 0.99 6.73
C GLU A 41 6.85 -0.40 6.53
N SER A 42 7.94 -0.48 5.77
CA SER A 42 8.62 -1.76 5.55
C SER A 42 10.14 -1.63 5.56
N ASN A 43 10.80 -2.76 5.82
CA ASN A 43 12.26 -2.92 5.64
C ASN A 43 12.62 -3.41 4.23
N LEU A 44 11.62 -3.78 3.42
CA LEU A 44 11.80 -4.18 2.03
C LEU A 44 12.00 -2.97 1.13
N THR A 45 12.66 -3.17 -0.01
CA THR A 45 12.70 -2.19 -1.10
C THR A 45 11.37 -2.14 -1.86
N SER A 46 11.09 -1.08 -2.60
CA SER A 46 9.89 -0.98 -3.45
C SER A 46 9.77 -2.14 -4.46
N VAL A 47 10.89 -2.62 -5.00
CA VAL A 47 10.95 -3.79 -5.89
C VAL A 47 10.52 -5.05 -5.16
N GLN A 48 11.04 -5.29 -3.96
CA GLN A 48 10.66 -6.47 -3.16
C GLN A 48 9.21 -6.42 -2.70
N VAL A 49 8.70 -5.24 -2.31
CA VAL A 49 7.28 -5.04 -1.99
C VAL A 49 6.42 -5.39 -3.21
N ARG A 50 6.73 -4.83 -4.38
CA ARG A 50 6.00 -5.13 -5.62
C ARG A 50 6.01 -6.64 -5.91
N ASP A 51 7.19 -7.26 -5.91
CA ASP A 51 7.34 -8.67 -6.28
C ASP A 51 6.55 -9.59 -5.34
N LYS A 52 6.54 -9.29 -4.04
CA LYS A 52 5.76 -10.03 -3.04
C LYS A 52 4.26 -9.90 -3.25
N LEU A 53 3.77 -8.69 -3.54
CA LEU A 53 2.35 -8.47 -3.80
C LEU A 53 1.87 -9.14 -5.11
N LEU A 54 2.73 -9.16 -6.14
CA LEU A 54 2.43 -9.82 -7.42
C LEU A 54 2.14 -11.33 -7.27
N GLU A 55 2.61 -11.98 -6.20
CA GLU A 55 2.30 -13.39 -5.91
C GLU A 55 0.81 -13.62 -5.61
N THR A 56 0.07 -12.56 -5.26
CA THR A 56 -1.36 -12.60 -4.91
C THR A 56 -2.28 -11.94 -5.96
N MET A 57 -1.71 -11.47 -7.07
CA MET A 57 -2.41 -10.69 -8.09
C MET A 57 -2.54 -11.45 -9.41
N ASP A 58 -3.57 -11.13 -10.19
CA ASP A 58 -3.73 -11.66 -11.54
C ASP A 58 -2.82 -10.90 -12.54
N SER A 59 -2.42 -11.58 -13.61
CA SER A 59 -1.50 -11.02 -14.62
C SER A 59 -2.00 -9.75 -15.35
N ASN A 60 -3.29 -9.46 -15.27
CA ASN A 60 -3.92 -8.28 -15.87
C ASN A 60 -4.19 -7.15 -14.86
N ASP A 61 -3.84 -7.35 -13.58
CA ASP A 61 -3.94 -6.32 -12.55
C ASP A 61 -2.83 -5.29 -12.68
N LYS A 62 -3.03 -4.13 -12.06
CA LYS A 62 -2.04 -3.04 -12.04
C LYS A 62 -1.60 -2.78 -10.61
N LEU A 63 -0.30 -2.60 -10.44
CA LEU A 63 0.32 -2.29 -9.16
C LEU A 63 1.36 -1.18 -9.32
N LEU A 64 1.29 -0.18 -8.44
CA LEU A 64 2.27 0.88 -8.30
C LEU A 64 2.78 0.89 -6.87
N VAL A 65 4.10 0.86 -6.71
CA VAL A 65 4.78 0.98 -5.41
C VAL A 65 5.79 2.10 -5.49
N MET A 66 5.62 3.13 -4.67
CA MET A 66 6.52 4.29 -4.58
C MET A 66 6.96 4.48 -3.14
N MET A 67 8.25 4.74 -2.93
CA MET A 67 8.72 5.20 -1.63
C MET A 67 8.22 6.63 -1.41
N CYS A 68 7.60 6.90 -0.27
CA CYS A 68 7.20 8.26 0.10
C CYS A 68 8.45 9.11 0.39
N ALA A 69 8.37 10.39 0.01
CA ALA A 69 9.34 11.41 0.41
C ALA A 69 8.87 12.07 1.71
N ASP A 70 9.73 12.93 2.28
CA ASP A 70 9.49 13.65 3.54
C ASP A 70 8.48 14.82 3.38
N ASP A 71 7.73 14.87 2.28
CA ASP A 71 6.70 15.88 2.00
C ASP A 71 5.41 15.21 1.54
N ALA A 72 4.31 15.51 2.23
CA ALA A 72 2.99 14.99 1.93
C ALA A 72 1.90 15.95 2.41
N ALA A 73 0.78 15.94 1.71
CA ALA A 73 -0.43 16.66 2.09
C ALA A 73 -1.66 15.79 1.84
N TRP A 74 -2.66 15.91 2.71
CA TRP A 74 -3.92 15.18 2.61
C TRP A 74 -5.08 16.03 3.15
N CYS A 75 -6.30 15.58 2.87
CA CYS A 75 -7.53 16.26 3.30
C CYS A 75 -8.64 15.21 3.50
N ASN A 76 -9.47 15.39 4.53
CA ASN A 76 -10.64 14.54 4.83
C ASN A 76 -10.32 13.04 4.97
N LEU A 77 -9.12 12.69 5.44
CA LEU A 77 -8.80 11.31 5.83
C LEU A 77 -9.28 11.06 7.26
N PRO A 78 -9.56 9.80 7.64
CA PRO A 78 -9.83 9.44 9.04
C PRO A 78 -8.71 9.92 9.97
N ASP A 79 -9.06 10.22 11.22
CA ASP A 79 -8.09 10.72 12.21
C ASP A 79 -6.96 9.70 12.43
N GLU A 80 -7.29 8.40 12.53
CA GLU A 80 -6.29 7.33 12.69
C GLU A 80 -5.25 7.30 11.56
N VAL A 81 -5.68 7.52 10.31
CA VAL A 81 -4.79 7.57 9.14
C VAL A 81 -3.96 8.86 9.17
N SER A 82 -4.60 9.98 9.50
CA SER A 82 -3.93 11.28 9.58
C SER A 82 -2.84 11.28 10.65
N ASP A 83 -3.10 10.65 11.80
CA ASP A 83 -2.15 10.57 12.89
C ASP A 83 -1.02 9.60 12.58
N TRP A 84 -1.31 8.46 11.92
CA TRP A 84 -0.29 7.56 11.41
C TRP A 84 0.68 8.25 10.45
N ILE A 85 0.16 9.06 9.50
CA ILE A 85 1.01 9.80 8.55
C ILE A 85 1.90 10.80 9.30
N LYS A 86 1.37 11.57 10.27
CA LYS A 86 2.17 12.54 11.04
C LYS A 86 3.26 11.88 11.91
N GLU A 87 3.04 10.64 12.34
CA GLU A 87 4.00 9.91 13.18
C GLU A 87 5.13 9.27 12.36
N LYS A 88 4.81 8.78 11.16
CA LYS A 88 5.67 7.88 10.37
C LYS A 88 6.38 8.55 9.20
N LEU A 89 5.83 9.63 8.66
CA LEU A 89 6.43 10.43 7.58
C LEU A 89 7.20 11.60 8.17
#